data_AF-C6I0N0-F1
#
_entry.id   AF-C6I0N0-F1
#
_cell.length_a   1.000
_cell.length_b   1.000
_cell.length_c   1.000
_cell.angle_alpha   90.00
_cell.angle_beta   90.00
_cell.angle_gamma   90.00
#
_symmetry.space_group_name_H-M   'P 1'
#
loop_
_entity.id
_entity.type
_entity.pdbx_description
1 polymer ?
#
loop_
_entity_poly.entity_id
_entity_poly.type
_entity_poly.pdbx_seq_one_letter_code
_entity_poly.pdbx_strand_id
1 'polypeptide(L)'
;KVVPQSLVEYRIHTQGDSVRRIFDLGVIVNHNTLFSKLRENYFDRKSKDSRLRFNKLASRWARESGIKLLYYKDGEVLGKELIRRSFMLDPKDPKNLETVIRVNLPKAFYPRPFGVSPKMELTLPEYATLEWAQGLFSLD
;
A
#
# COMPACT_ATOMS: atom_id res chain seq x y z
N LYS A 1 -35.03 -1.24 16.39
CA LYS A 1 -34.38 -1.47 15.07
C LYS A 1 -33.59 -2.77 15.18
N VAL A 2 -34.05 -3.84 14.54
CA VAL A 2 -33.34 -5.13 14.52
C VAL A 2 -32.23 -5.00 13.49
N VAL A 3 -30.97 -5.07 13.90
CA VAL A 3 -29.85 -5.15 12.96
C VAL A 3 -29.88 -6.57 12.39
N PRO A 4 -30.01 -6.76 11.06
CA PRO A 4 -29.94 -8.08 10.43
C PRO A 4 -28.72 -8.86 10.91
N GLN A 5 -28.91 -10.13 11.29
CA GLN A 5 -27.83 -10.98 11.78
C GLN A 5 -26.71 -11.17 10.73
N SER A 6 -27.06 -11.08 9.44
CA SER A 6 -26.12 -11.03 8.32
C SER A 6 -25.17 -9.82 8.34
N LEU A 7 -25.55 -8.71 8.99
CA LEU A 7 -24.66 -7.56 9.23
C LEU A 7 -23.82 -7.75 10.51
N VAL A 8 -24.26 -8.61 11.44
CA VAL A 8 -23.53 -8.95 12.68
C VAL A 8 -22.48 -10.04 12.43
N GLU A 9 -22.74 -10.99 11.53
CA GLU A 9 -21.80 -12.05 11.11
C GLU A 9 -20.55 -11.52 10.39
N TYR A 10 -20.50 -10.23 10.05
CA TYR A 10 -19.38 -9.63 9.32
C TYR A 10 -18.05 -9.63 10.10
N ARG A 11 -17.99 -9.95 11.41
CA ARG A 11 -16.72 -9.93 12.16
C ARG A 11 -16.58 -10.98 13.26
N ILE A 12 -16.56 -12.25 12.90
CA ILE A 12 -15.72 -13.22 13.60
C ILE A 12 -14.78 -13.82 12.56
N HIS A 13 -13.88 -13.00 12.04
CA HIS A 13 -12.77 -13.52 11.24
C HIS A 13 -11.79 -14.20 12.18
N THR A 14 -11.38 -15.42 11.83
CA THR A 14 -10.26 -16.05 12.53
C THR A 14 -9.03 -15.15 12.40
N GLN A 15 -8.13 -15.16 13.40
CA GLN A 15 -6.90 -14.36 13.29
C GLN A 15 -6.05 -14.72 12.05
N GLY A 16 -6.22 -15.92 11.49
CA GLY A 16 -5.57 -16.33 10.23
C GLY A 16 -6.12 -15.57 9.01
N ASP A 17 -7.43 -15.41 8.92
CA ASP A 17 -8.08 -14.71 7.81
C ASP A 17 -7.79 -13.22 7.81
N SER A 18 -7.67 -12.60 8.99
CA SER A 18 -7.33 -11.19 9.11
C SER A 18 -5.90 -10.91 8.65
N VAL A 19 -4.94 -11.75 9.03
CA VAL A 19 -3.54 -11.65 8.58
C VAL A 19 -3.46 -11.85 7.07
N ARG A 20 -4.14 -12.86 6.52
CA ARG A 20 -4.15 -13.11 5.06
C ARG A 20 -4.64 -11.89 4.28
N ARG A 21 -5.69 -11.21 4.75
CA ARG A 21 -6.22 -10.00 4.11
C ARG A 21 -5.28 -8.80 4.18
N ILE A 22 -4.52 -8.66 5.26
CA ILE A 22 -3.55 -7.56 5.41
C ILE A 22 -2.49 -7.64 4.31
N PHE A 23 -2.00 -8.85 4.04
CA PHE A 23 -1.00 -9.16 3.02
C PHE A 23 -1.63 -9.74 1.73
N ASP A 24 -2.88 -9.39 1.42
CA ASP A 24 -3.49 -9.78 0.16
C ASP A 24 -3.04 -8.82 -0.94
N LEU A 25 -2.36 -9.35 -1.96
CA LEU A 25 -1.90 -8.57 -3.11
C LEU A 25 -3.09 -8.00 -3.92
N GLY A 26 -4.22 -8.70 -3.92
CA GLY A 26 -5.47 -8.22 -4.52
C GLY A 26 -5.92 -6.88 -3.94
N VAL A 27 -5.60 -6.60 -2.68
CA VAL A 27 -5.88 -5.28 -2.06
C VAL A 27 -5.02 -4.18 -2.68
N ILE A 28 -3.74 -4.45 -2.98
CA ILE A 28 -2.86 -3.48 -3.65
C ILE A 28 -3.37 -3.19 -5.06
N VAL A 29 -3.74 -4.23 -5.82
CA VAL A 29 -4.31 -4.10 -7.16
C VAL A 29 -5.62 -3.32 -7.12
N ASN A 30 -6.52 -3.64 -6.20
CA ASN A 30 -7.81 -2.96 -6.06
C ASN A 30 -7.66 -1.49 -5.65
N HIS A 31 -6.71 -1.16 -4.76
CA HIS A 31 -6.39 0.22 -4.45
C HIS A 31 -5.85 0.97 -5.67
N ASN A 32 -5.01 0.35 -6.50
CA ASN A 32 -4.54 0.99 -7.72
C ASN A 32 -5.69 1.24 -8.71
N THR A 33 -6.59 0.28 -8.89
CA THR A 33 -7.80 0.46 -9.70
C THR A 33 -8.68 1.59 -9.17
N LEU A 34 -8.88 1.67 -7.86
CA LEU A 34 -9.61 2.77 -7.23
C LEU A 34 -8.90 4.11 -7.46
N PHE A 35 -7.57 4.14 -7.37
CA PHE A 35 -6.78 5.34 -7.61
C PHE A 35 -6.97 5.85 -9.03
N SER A 36 -6.90 4.96 -10.03
CA SER A 36 -7.11 5.29 -11.44
C SER A 36 -8.49 5.89 -11.66
N LYS A 37 -9.54 5.29 -11.07
CA LYS A 37 -10.91 5.83 -11.14
C LYS A 37 -11.02 7.21 -10.48
N LEU A 38 -10.42 7.40 -9.31
CA LEU A 38 -10.40 8.71 -8.65
C LEU A 38 -9.70 9.75 -9.53
N ARG A 39 -8.56 9.39 -10.12
CA ARG A 39 -7.79 10.23 -11.02
C ARG A 39 -8.64 10.63 -12.24
N GLU A 40 -9.25 9.68 -12.92
CA GLU A 40 -10.07 9.92 -14.11
C GLU A 40 -11.24 10.89 -13.85
N ASN A 41 -11.85 10.80 -12.66
CA ASN A 41 -13.06 11.58 -12.35
C ASN A 41 -12.78 12.91 -11.66
N TYR A 42 -11.66 13.06 -10.95
CA TYR A 42 -11.43 14.19 -10.04
C TYR A 42 -10.07 14.87 -10.18
N PHE A 43 -9.12 14.29 -10.93
CA PHE A 43 -7.81 14.92 -11.11
C PHE A 43 -7.87 16.00 -12.20
N ASP A 44 -7.63 17.25 -11.81
CA ASP A 44 -7.49 18.37 -12.74
C ASP A 44 -6.01 18.67 -12.98
N ARG A 45 -5.55 18.38 -14.21
CA ARG A 45 -4.15 18.61 -14.64
C ARG A 45 -3.74 20.08 -14.59
N LYS A 46 -4.67 21.03 -14.67
CA LYS A 46 -4.39 22.47 -14.62
C LYS A 46 -4.32 23.00 -13.19
N SER A 47 -4.83 22.26 -12.21
CA SER A 47 -4.88 22.67 -10.81
C SER A 47 -3.69 22.15 -10.01
N LYS A 48 -2.86 23.08 -9.51
CA LYS A 48 -1.75 22.75 -8.60
C LYS A 48 -2.24 22.13 -7.29
N ASP A 49 -3.37 22.58 -6.76
CA ASP A 49 -3.97 22.02 -5.55
C ASP A 49 -4.46 20.59 -5.77
N SER A 50 -5.07 20.32 -6.94
CA SER A 50 -5.47 18.96 -7.32
C SER A 50 -4.25 18.03 -7.40
N ARG A 51 -3.17 18.43 -8.11
CA ARG A 51 -1.91 17.67 -8.17
C ARG A 51 -1.34 17.41 -6.77
N LEU A 52 -1.32 18.41 -5.89
CA LEU A 52 -0.82 18.26 -4.53
C LEU A 52 -1.61 17.22 -3.73
N ARG A 53 -2.95 17.28 -3.78
CA ARG A 53 -3.83 16.32 -3.09
C ARG A 53 -3.66 14.90 -3.61
N PHE A 54 -3.57 14.75 -4.93
CA PHE A 54 -3.37 13.45 -5.58
C PHE A 54 -1.99 12.88 -5.32
N ASN A 55 -0.92 13.69 -5.33
CA ASN A 55 0.42 13.27 -4.91
C ASN A 55 0.42 12.79 -3.46
N LYS A 56 -0.26 13.50 -2.56
CA LYS A 56 -0.38 13.10 -1.15
C LYS A 56 -1.14 11.79 -0.98
N LEU A 57 -2.18 11.55 -1.77
CA LEU A 57 -2.90 10.28 -1.79
C LEU A 57 -2.04 9.13 -2.32
N ALA A 58 -1.42 9.33 -3.49
CA ALA A 58 -0.50 8.38 -4.11
C ALA A 58 0.65 8.02 -3.17
N SER A 59 1.23 9.03 -2.51
CA SER A 59 2.28 8.88 -1.50
C SER A 59 1.86 7.93 -0.38
N ARG A 60 0.69 8.16 0.24
CA ARG A 60 0.18 7.29 1.31
C ARG A 60 -0.03 5.86 0.83
N TRP A 61 -0.66 5.67 -0.33
CA TRP A 61 -0.97 4.33 -0.83
C TRP A 61 0.28 3.58 -1.29
N ALA A 62 1.26 4.27 -1.88
CA ALA A 62 2.56 3.72 -2.22
C ALA A 62 3.30 3.27 -0.95
N ARG A 63 3.33 4.09 0.11
CA ARG A 63 3.94 3.71 1.40
C ARG A 63 3.30 2.45 1.97
N GLU A 64 1.98 2.43 2.14
CA GLU A 64 1.27 1.28 2.73
C GLU A 64 1.44 0.01 1.89
N SER A 65 1.38 0.13 0.56
CA SER A 65 1.59 -0.99 -0.35
C SER A 65 3.04 -1.49 -0.31
N GLY A 66 4.00 -0.57 -0.28
CA GLY A 66 5.42 -0.90 -0.16
C GLY A 66 5.73 -1.63 1.13
N ILE A 67 5.19 -1.17 2.26
CA ILE A 67 5.30 -1.84 3.56
C ILE A 67 4.80 -3.29 3.47
N LYS A 68 3.65 -3.53 2.82
CA LYS A 68 3.12 -4.90 2.63
C LYS A 68 4.04 -5.75 1.77
N LEU A 69 4.58 -5.21 0.67
CA LEU A 69 5.45 -5.93 -0.25
C LEU A 69 6.77 -6.38 0.41
N LEU A 70 7.31 -5.61 1.36
CA LEU A 70 8.53 -6.00 2.10
C LEU A 70 8.42 -7.33 2.87
N TYR A 71 7.20 -7.80 3.12
CA TYR A 71 6.93 -9.05 3.84
C TYR A 71 6.74 -10.25 2.92
N TYR A 72 6.81 -10.06 1.60
CA TYR A 72 6.94 -11.15 0.64
C TYR A 72 8.40 -11.58 0.50
N LYS A 73 8.64 -12.86 0.19
CA LYS A 73 9.97 -13.44 0.05
C LYS A 73 10.85 -12.72 -0.98
N ASP A 74 10.22 -12.28 -2.06
CA ASP A 74 10.78 -11.65 -3.25
C ASP A 74 10.36 -10.17 -3.40
N GLY A 75 9.69 -9.61 -2.41
CA GLY A 75 9.09 -8.27 -2.49
C GLY A 75 9.96 -7.13 -2.00
N GLU A 76 11.19 -7.39 -1.53
CA GLU A 76 12.06 -6.36 -0.96
C GLU A 76 12.33 -5.21 -1.95
N VAL A 77 12.70 -5.54 -3.18
CA VAL A 77 13.01 -4.56 -4.23
C VAL A 77 11.79 -3.68 -4.54
N LEU A 78 10.62 -4.31 -4.74
CA LEU A 78 9.38 -3.59 -5.05
C LEU A 78 8.90 -2.74 -3.87
N GLY A 79 8.98 -3.29 -2.65
CA GLY A 79 8.58 -2.60 -1.44
C GLY A 79 9.42 -1.35 -1.20
N LYS A 80 10.75 -1.46 -1.34
CA LYS A 80 11.67 -0.32 -1.26
C LYS A 80 11.41 0.72 -2.35
N GLU A 81 11.13 0.29 -3.58
CA GLU A 81 10.81 1.23 -4.67
C GLU A 81 9.54 2.05 -4.38
N LEU A 82 8.47 1.41 -3.92
CA LEU A 82 7.23 2.13 -3.56
C LEU A 82 7.43 3.10 -2.40
N ILE A 83 8.26 2.75 -1.41
CA ILE A 83 8.56 3.61 -0.26
C ILE A 83 9.46 4.79 -0.67
N ARG A 84 10.41 4.57 -1.58
CA ARG A 84 11.18 5.65 -2.19
C ARG A 84 10.26 6.61 -2.95
N ARG A 85 9.34 6.08 -3.75
CA ARG A 85 8.34 6.87 -4.50
C ARG A 85 7.40 7.63 -3.57
N SER A 86 6.96 7.04 -2.46
CA SER A 86 6.10 7.75 -1.51
C SER A 86 6.76 8.99 -0.94
N PHE A 87 8.06 8.90 -0.61
CA PHE A 87 8.86 10.04 -0.17
C PHE A 87 8.98 11.11 -1.27
N MET A 88 9.26 10.75 -2.52
CA MET A 88 9.33 11.73 -3.62
C MET A 88 8.00 12.46 -3.86
N LEU A 89 6.88 11.75 -3.69
CA LEU A 89 5.53 12.31 -3.91
C LEU A 89 5.09 13.28 -2.80
N ASP A 90 5.47 13.02 -1.54
CA ASP A 90 5.23 13.92 -0.41
C ASP A 90 6.41 13.91 0.58
N PRO A 91 7.50 14.66 0.29
CA PRO A 91 8.70 14.68 1.12
C PRO A 91 8.48 15.31 2.50
N LYS A 92 7.39 16.06 2.67
CA LYS A 92 7.05 16.75 3.91
C LYS A 92 6.30 15.87 4.91
N ASP A 93 5.84 14.69 4.49
CA ASP A 93 5.21 13.72 5.41
C ASP A 93 6.31 13.03 6.24
N PRO A 94 6.39 13.29 7.56
CA PRO A 94 7.42 12.68 8.41
C PRO A 94 7.36 11.15 8.41
N LYS A 95 6.18 10.56 8.17
CA LYS A 95 6.04 9.10 8.08
C LYS A 95 6.77 8.52 6.87
N ASN A 96 6.89 9.26 5.77
CA ASN A 96 7.66 8.80 4.62
C ASN A 96 9.15 8.73 4.95
N LEU A 97 9.70 9.79 5.56
CA LEU A 97 11.09 9.82 5.99
C LEU A 97 11.40 8.70 6.97
N GLU A 98 10.57 8.55 8.01
CA GLU A 98 10.71 7.49 8.99
C GLU A 98 10.70 6.10 8.34
N THR A 99 9.77 5.86 7.40
CA THR A 99 9.67 4.59 6.69
C THR A 99 10.93 4.32 5.87
N VAL A 100 11.41 5.30 5.08
CA VAL A 100 12.63 5.18 4.28
C VAL A 100 13.83 4.80 5.17
N ILE A 101 13.99 5.45 6.33
CA ILE A 101 15.08 5.13 7.25
C ILE A 101 14.95 3.68 7.74
N ARG A 102 13.76 3.29 8.24
CA ARG A 102 13.52 1.96 8.81
C ARG A 102 13.74 0.83 7.82
N VAL A 103 13.41 1.02 6.54
CA VAL A 103 13.53 -0.06 5.53
C VAL A 103 14.94 -0.29 5.02
N ASN A 104 15.85 0.63 5.31
CA ASN A 104 17.28 0.45 5.08
C ASN A 104 18.00 -0.24 6.26
N LEU A 105 17.30 -0.46 7.37
CA LEU A 105 17.79 -1.26 8.50
C LEU A 105 17.48 -2.76 8.30
N PRO A 106 17.98 -3.67 9.16
CA PRO A 106 17.60 -5.09 9.10
C PRO A 106 16.07 -5.29 9.15
N LYS A 107 15.56 -6.33 8.47
CA LYS A 107 14.11 -6.64 8.31
C LYS A 107 13.33 -6.66 9.64
N ALA A 108 13.98 -6.99 10.75
CA ALA A 108 13.39 -6.95 12.10
C ALA A 108 12.85 -5.56 12.50
N PHE A 109 13.40 -4.49 11.92
CA PHE A 109 13.03 -3.09 12.17
C PHE A 109 12.05 -2.51 11.16
N TYR A 110 11.63 -3.31 10.16
CA TYR A 110 10.67 -2.85 9.18
C TYR A 110 9.36 -2.46 9.86
N PRO A 111 8.70 -1.38 9.39
CA PRO A 111 7.36 -1.04 9.84
C PRO A 111 6.41 -2.19 9.48
N ARG A 112 5.53 -2.55 10.41
CA ARG A 112 4.56 -3.64 10.22
C ARG A 112 3.22 -3.07 9.75
N PRO A 113 2.60 -3.63 8.70
CA PRO A 113 1.24 -3.24 8.34
C PRO A 113 0.30 -3.68 9.46
N PHE A 114 -0.44 -2.72 10.05
CA PHE A 114 -1.33 -2.96 11.19
C PHE A 114 -0.68 -3.67 12.39
N GLY A 115 0.64 -3.51 12.59
CA GLY A 115 1.36 -4.13 13.71
C GLY A 115 1.55 -5.65 13.62
N VAL A 116 1.14 -6.29 12.52
CA VAL A 116 1.22 -7.74 12.33
C VAL A 116 2.38 -8.14 11.41
N SER A 117 2.90 -9.34 11.61
CA SER A 117 3.82 -10.02 10.70
C SER A 117 3.12 -11.23 10.10
N PRO A 118 3.40 -11.61 8.84
CA PRO A 118 2.84 -12.83 8.28
C PRO A 118 3.42 -14.05 9.01
N LYS A 119 2.61 -15.10 9.17
CA LYS A 119 3.05 -16.37 9.78
C LYS A 119 3.91 -17.22 8.83
N MET A 120 3.77 -16.99 7.52
CA MET A 120 4.55 -17.63 6.46
C MET A 120 4.90 -16.57 5.42
N GLU A 121 6.11 -16.63 4.85
CA GLU A 121 6.47 -15.73 3.76
C GLU A 121 5.67 -16.07 2.51
N LEU A 122 4.93 -15.09 2.00
CA LEU A 122 4.20 -15.18 0.74
C LEU A 122 5.17 -14.91 -0.42
N THR A 123 4.91 -15.50 -1.58
CA THR A 123 5.66 -15.21 -2.82
C THR A 123 4.79 -14.33 -3.71
N LEU A 124 5.42 -13.37 -4.40
CA LEU A 124 4.73 -12.55 -5.37
C LEU A 124 4.43 -13.35 -6.64
N PRO A 125 3.35 -13.02 -7.36
CA PRO A 125 3.10 -13.58 -8.68
C PRO A 125 4.08 -13.00 -9.70
N GLU A 126 4.31 -13.74 -10.78
CA GLU A 126 5.31 -13.39 -11.81
C GLU A 126 5.09 -12.02 -12.47
N TYR A 127 3.84 -11.55 -12.53
CA TYR A 127 3.53 -10.23 -13.09
C TYR A 127 3.98 -9.05 -12.22
N ALA A 128 4.29 -9.28 -10.94
CA ALA A 128 4.69 -8.23 -10.00
C ALA A 128 6.16 -7.84 -10.23
N THR A 129 6.42 -7.14 -11.32
CA THR A 129 7.74 -6.65 -11.71
C THR A 129 8.04 -5.27 -11.13
N LEU A 130 9.30 -4.81 -11.28
CA LEU A 130 9.68 -3.44 -10.91
C LEU A 130 8.88 -2.39 -11.70
N GLU A 131 8.65 -2.64 -13.00
CA GLU A 131 7.84 -1.79 -13.86
C GLU A 131 6.38 -1.71 -13.36
N TRP A 132 5.80 -2.85 -12.96
CA TRP A 132 4.49 -2.88 -12.33
C TRP A 132 4.45 -1.99 -11.08
N ALA A 133 5.43 -2.12 -10.18
CA ALA A 133 5.50 -1.30 -8.97
C ALA A 133 5.69 0.19 -9.28
N GLN A 134 6.44 0.55 -10.33
CA GLN A 134 6.61 1.92 -10.77
C GLN A 134 5.32 2.52 -11.36
N GLY A 135 4.48 1.70 -11.99
CA GLY A 135 3.18 2.11 -12.52
C GLY A 135 2.09 2.33 -11.46
N LEU A 136 2.23 1.73 -10.27
CA LEU A 136 1.23 1.88 -9.21
C LEU A 136 1.05 3.34 -8.79
N PHE A 137 -0.21 3.77 -8.67
CA PHE A 137 -0.63 5.09 -8.21
C PHE A 137 -0.04 6.25 -9.05
N SER A 138 0.24 6.01 -10.33
CA SER A 138 0.76 7.04 -11.25
C SER A 138 -0.28 8.11 -11.56
N LEU A 139 0.16 9.36 -11.62
CA LEU A 139 -0.64 10.47 -12.16
C LEU A 139 -0.48 10.67 -13.66
N ASP A 140 0.57 10.07 -14.22
CA ASP A 140 0.90 10.12 -15.63
C ASP A 140 0.29 8.90 -16.35
#